data_AF-A0A0R3W1E9-F1
#
_entry.id   AF-A0A0R3W1E9-F1
#
_cell.length_a   1.000
_cell.length_b   1.000
_cell.length_c   1.000
_cell.angle_alpha   90.00
_cell.angle_beta   90.00
_cell.angle_gamma   90.00
#
_symmetry.space_group_name_H-M   'P 1'
#
loop_
_entity.id
_entity.type
_entity.pdbx_description
1 polymer ?
#
loop_
_entity_poly.entity_id
_entity_poly.type
_entity_poly.pdbx_seq_one_letter_code
_entity_poly.pdbx_strand_id
1 'polypeptide(L)'
;MVTLDNFNQSGVRWHVKNRDNAARVEADEALFRKKQNDLAIRSLIARNLFASNKEYEEELKKEKESHEKKLGILKYLVEVDDSLANVKPWWSEVPKRGKEAKPLGTLLASDEVDMKQKQKSDPLFHMKKVEEEFARIREARQAIEVKERAAAAQIMSSCSSLFPDDIRTPGTKRSRNVHEDSQDTGDAKLEKQRRLELLRAERLVRERAERDRAAVVLCKSMGLSAAAKAAAAKKEEEVTVVDERQLPFNSAFNPELSTLAAERRNAHRSEVHRKQRSFR
;
A
#
# COMPACT_ATOMS: atom_id res chain seq x y z
N MET A 1 5.66 -14.69 80.37
CA MET A 1 4.46 -14.36 79.59
C MET A 1 4.90 -13.48 78.43
N VAL A 2 5.11 -14.08 77.26
CA VAL A 2 5.50 -13.36 76.04
C VAL A 2 4.22 -13.13 75.24
N THR A 3 3.93 -11.87 74.95
CA THR A 3 2.77 -11.42 74.17
C THR A 3 2.93 -11.82 72.70
N LEU A 4 1.99 -12.61 72.21
CA LEU A 4 1.89 -13.02 70.81
C LEU A 4 1.26 -11.91 69.96
N ASP A 5 2.04 -11.52 68.94
CA ASP A 5 1.63 -11.35 67.54
C ASP A 5 0.74 -10.17 67.14
N ASN A 6 1.45 -9.09 66.80
CA ASN A 6 1.10 -8.22 65.68
C ASN A 6 1.08 -9.04 64.37
N PHE A 7 -0.11 -9.27 63.81
CA PHE A 7 -0.26 -9.81 62.46
C PHE A 7 -1.19 -8.90 61.63
N ASN A 8 -0.67 -7.72 61.26
CA ASN A 8 -1.28 -6.88 60.25
C ASN A 8 -0.74 -7.34 58.88
N GLN A 9 -1.38 -8.37 58.29
CA GLN A 9 -1.11 -8.80 56.92
C GLN A 9 -2.29 -8.45 56.02
N SER A 10 -2.02 -7.47 55.15
CA SER A 10 -2.70 -7.08 53.92
C SER A 10 -3.67 -8.12 53.33
N GLY A 11 -4.94 -8.04 53.72
CA GLY A 11 -6.03 -8.73 53.04
C GLY A 11 -6.45 -7.94 51.80
N VAL A 12 -6.03 -8.38 50.60
CA VAL A 12 -6.62 -7.87 49.34
C VAL A 12 -8.08 -8.32 49.30
N ARG A 13 -8.97 -7.42 49.69
CA ARG A 13 -10.41 -7.62 49.74
C ARG A 13 -10.95 -7.63 48.31
N TRP A 14 -11.24 -8.81 47.77
CA TRP A 14 -12.02 -9.00 46.54
C TRP A 14 -13.47 -8.55 46.77
N HIS A 15 -13.68 -7.24 46.86
CA HIS A 15 -15.01 -6.65 46.86
C HIS A 15 -15.37 -6.29 45.42
N VAL A 16 -16.36 -7.00 44.87
CA VAL A 16 -16.92 -6.77 43.53
C VAL A 16 -17.33 -5.29 43.31
N LYS A 17 -17.64 -4.57 44.40
CA LYS A 17 -18.01 -3.14 44.41
C LYS A 17 -16.88 -2.19 44.81
N ASN A 18 -15.63 -2.52 44.50
CA ASN A 18 -14.52 -1.57 44.62
C ASN A 18 -14.53 -0.61 43.42
N ARG A 19 -14.19 0.65 43.67
CA ARG A 19 -14.13 1.72 42.65
C ARG A 19 -13.26 1.31 41.44
N ASP A 20 -12.21 0.53 41.69
CA ASP A 20 -11.31 0.04 40.66
C ASP A 20 -11.95 -1.00 39.74
N ASN A 21 -12.88 -1.82 40.26
CA ASN A 21 -13.66 -2.75 39.45
C ASN A 21 -14.69 -2.01 38.59
N ALA A 22 -15.33 -0.97 39.14
CA ALA A 22 -16.24 -0.12 38.39
C ALA A 22 -15.52 0.62 37.26
N ALA A 23 -14.33 1.18 37.52
CA ALA A 23 -13.51 1.84 36.51
C ALA A 23 -13.03 0.88 35.42
N ARG A 24 -12.75 -0.38 35.77
CA ARG A 24 -12.34 -1.41 34.81
C ARG A 24 -13.51 -1.85 33.90
N VAL A 25 -14.71 -2.01 34.46
CA VAL A 25 -15.94 -2.27 33.68
C VAL A 25 -16.25 -1.09 32.75
N GLU A 26 -16.13 0.14 33.24
CA GLU A 26 -16.34 1.35 32.43
C GLU A 26 -15.31 1.46 31.28
N ALA A 27 -14.05 1.10 31.54
CA ALA A 27 -13.02 1.05 30.51
C ALA A 27 -13.31 -0.02 29.45
N ASP A 28 -13.73 -1.22 29.86
CA ASP A 28 -14.09 -2.31 28.96
C ASP A 28 -15.34 -1.95 28.12
N GLU A 29 -16.33 -1.31 28.72
CA GLU A 29 -17.51 -0.77 28.03
C GLU A 29 -17.14 0.34 27.04
N ALA A 30 -16.22 1.24 27.39
CA ALA A 30 -15.73 2.30 26.52
C ALA A 30 -14.95 1.73 25.32
N LEU A 31 -14.15 0.69 25.52
CA LEU A 31 -13.48 -0.03 24.45
C LEU A 31 -14.48 -0.71 23.51
N PHE A 32 -15.54 -1.31 24.06
CA PHE A 32 -16.60 -1.90 23.26
C PHE A 32 -17.33 -0.84 22.41
N ARG A 33 -17.68 0.31 23.00
CA ARG A 33 -18.30 1.43 22.26
C ARG A 33 -17.40 1.97 21.15
N LYS A 34 -16.09 2.13 21.41
CA LYS A 34 -15.11 2.52 20.38
C LYS A 34 -15.05 1.50 19.25
N LYS A 35 -15.00 0.21 19.57
CA LYS A 35 -14.97 -0.86 18.57
C LYS A 35 -16.24 -0.86 17.70
N GLN A 36 -17.41 -0.61 18.28
CA GLN A 36 -18.66 -0.47 17.52
C GLN A 36 -18.63 0.74 16.58
N ASN A 37 -18.14 1.90 17.06
CA ASN A 37 -17.99 3.09 16.24
C ASN A 37 -16.99 2.87 15.09
N ASP A 38 -15.85 2.23 15.35
CA ASP A 38 -14.85 1.90 14.34
C ASP A 38 -15.41 0.95 13.27
N LEU A 39 -16.21 -0.05 13.68
CA LEU A 39 -16.89 -0.95 12.75
C LEU A 39 -17.94 -0.22 11.90
N ALA A 40 -18.72 0.68 12.51
CA ALA A 40 -19.69 1.49 11.79
C ALA A 40 -19.01 2.39 10.75
N ILE A 41 -17.91 3.07 11.13
CA ILE A 41 -17.10 3.90 10.23
C ILE A 41 -16.52 3.06 9.08
N ARG A 42 -15.93 1.90 9.38
CA ARG A 42 -15.42 0.99 8.33
C ARG A 42 -16.51 0.53 7.36
N SER A 43 -17.71 0.24 7.86
CA SER A 43 -18.85 -0.15 7.02
C SER A 43 -19.32 0.98 6.09
N LEU A 44 -19.29 2.22 6.58
CA LEU A 44 -19.70 3.40 5.82
C LEU A 44 -18.66 3.74 4.74
N ILE A 45 -17.37 3.68 5.10
CA ILE A 45 -16.27 3.83 4.16
C ILE A 45 -16.35 2.75 3.08
N ALA A 46 -16.56 1.48 3.44
CA ALA A 46 -16.70 0.40 2.47
C ALA A 46 -17.88 0.66 1.51
N ARG A 47 -19.06 1.05 2.02
CA ARG A 47 -20.21 1.41 1.18
C ARG A 47 -19.90 2.54 0.20
N ASN A 48 -19.23 3.60 0.64
CA ASN A 48 -18.90 4.75 -0.20
C ASN A 48 -17.72 4.48 -1.16
N LEU A 49 -16.78 3.62 -0.78
CA LEU A 49 -15.62 3.26 -1.61
C LEU A 49 -15.98 2.27 -2.72
N PHE A 50 -17.02 1.44 -2.51
CA PHE A 50 -17.55 0.48 -3.49
C PHE A 50 -18.80 0.99 -4.23
N ALA A 51 -19.34 2.16 -3.86
CA ALA A 51 -20.32 2.87 -4.67
C ALA A 51 -19.60 3.49 -5.87
N SER A 52 -19.32 2.68 -6.89
CA SER A 52 -18.87 3.15 -8.19
C SER A 52 -19.87 4.17 -8.70
N ASN A 53 -19.40 5.40 -8.93
CA ASN A 53 -20.27 6.46 -9.42
C ASN A 53 -20.65 6.12 -10.87
N LYS A 54 -21.83 5.53 -11.05
CA LYS A 54 -22.29 4.99 -12.35
C LYS A 54 -22.26 6.04 -13.46
N GLU A 55 -22.51 7.30 -13.11
CA GLU A 55 -22.44 8.44 -14.00
C GLU A 55 -21.01 8.66 -14.56
N TYR A 56 -19.97 8.46 -13.74
CA TYR A 56 -18.58 8.60 -14.14
C TYR A 56 -18.14 7.52 -15.14
N GLU A 57 -18.62 6.29 -14.98
CA GLU A 57 -18.32 5.20 -15.92
C GLU A 57 -18.99 5.42 -17.29
N GLU A 58 -20.20 5.98 -17.29
CA GLU A 58 -20.93 6.35 -18.51
C GLU A 58 -20.28 7.53 -19.24
N GLU A 59 -19.77 8.53 -18.51
CA GLU A 59 -18.99 9.64 -19.10
C GLU A 59 -17.70 9.15 -19.75
N LEU A 60 -16.96 8.27 -19.07
CA LEU A 60 -15.73 7.69 -19.60
C LEU A 60 -15.98 6.88 -20.89
N LYS A 61 -17.15 6.21 -20.98
CA LYS A 61 -17.55 5.46 -22.17
C LYS A 61 -17.88 6.41 -23.34
N LYS A 62 -18.62 7.49 -23.09
CA LYS A 62 -18.95 8.49 -24.11
C LYS A 62 -17.71 9.24 -24.62
N GLU A 63 -16.73 9.48 -23.75
CA GLU A 63 -15.46 10.10 -24.14
C GLU A 63 -14.64 9.19 -25.05
N LYS A 64 -14.58 7.88 -24.74
CA LYS A 64 -13.96 6.86 -25.61
C LYS A 64 -14.65 6.77 -26.96
N GLU A 65 -15.98 6.69 -26.99
CA GLU A 65 -16.74 6.66 -28.25
C GLU A 65 -16.53 7.94 -29.06
N SER A 66 -16.45 9.11 -28.41
CA SER A 66 -16.14 10.38 -29.06
C SER A 66 -14.73 10.41 -29.62
N HIS A 67 -13.75 9.84 -28.91
CA HIS A 67 -12.37 9.73 -29.36
C HIS A 67 -12.25 8.75 -30.53
N GLU A 68 -12.90 7.59 -30.47
CA GLU A 68 -12.97 6.62 -31.56
C GLU A 68 -13.69 7.18 -32.79
N LYS A 69 -14.74 7.99 -32.59
CA LYS A 69 -15.42 8.72 -33.65
C LYS A 69 -14.50 9.77 -34.29
N LYS A 70 -13.70 10.50 -33.50
CA LYS A 70 -12.69 11.45 -33.99
C LYS A 70 -11.56 10.75 -34.76
N LEU A 71 -11.13 9.58 -34.29
CA LEU A 71 -10.15 8.73 -34.98
C LEU A 71 -10.72 8.03 -36.22
N GLY A 72 -12.03 8.13 -36.47
CA GLY A 72 -12.71 7.50 -37.58
C GLY A 72 -12.95 5.99 -37.40
N ILE A 73 -12.49 5.38 -36.30
CA ILE A 73 -12.68 3.95 -36.00
C ILE A 73 -14.16 3.58 -36.01
N LEU A 74 -15.00 4.43 -35.41
CA LEU A 74 -16.46 4.22 -35.37
C LEU A 74 -17.18 4.65 -36.67
N LYS A 75 -16.52 5.40 -37.56
CA LYS A 75 -17.10 5.89 -38.83
C LYS A 75 -17.14 4.79 -39.90
N TYR A 76 -16.10 3.95 -39.95
CA TYR A 76 -15.95 2.92 -41.00
C TYR A 76 -16.83 1.67 -40.82
N LEU A 77 -17.59 1.55 -39.73
CA LEU A 77 -18.43 0.36 -39.49
C LEU A 77 -19.85 0.46 -40.06
N VAL A 78 -20.35 1.68 -40.31
CA VAL A 78 -21.74 1.93 -40.75
C VAL A 78 -21.80 2.46 -42.18
N GLU A 79 -20.71 3.02 -42.71
CA GLU A 79 -20.57 3.36 -44.14
C GLU A 79 -20.22 2.10 -44.94
N VAL A 80 -21.10 1.10 -44.97
CA VAL A 80 -21.21 0.25 -46.17
C VAL A 80 -21.98 1.10 -47.17
N ASP A 81 -21.27 2.03 -47.82
CA ASP A 81 -21.82 2.77 -48.94
C ASP A 81 -22.26 1.77 -50.01
N ASP A 82 -23.50 1.88 -50.47
CA ASP A 82 -24.03 1.21 -51.69
C ASP A 82 -23.16 1.50 -52.95
N SER A 83 -22.18 2.39 -52.84
CA SER A 83 -21.10 2.61 -53.82
C SER A 83 -20.18 1.40 -54.01
N LEU A 84 -20.19 0.41 -53.11
CA LEU A 84 -19.46 -0.87 -53.25
C LEU A 84 -20.20 -1.91 -54.10
N ALA A 85 -21.48 -1.70 -54.45
CA ALA A 85 -22.25 -2.67 -55.23
C ALA A 85 -21.64 -2.95 -56.62
N ASN A 86 -20.82 -2.01 -57.14
CA ASN A 86 -20.20 -2.11 -58.47
C ASN A 86 -18.73 -2.54 -58.44
N VAL A 87 -18.11 -2.67 -57.26
CA VAL A 87 -16.72 -3.13 -57.14
C VAL A 87 -16.73 -4.58 -56.73
N LYS A 88 -16.43 -5.47 -57.69
CA LYS A 88 -16.37 -6.90 -57.42
C LYS A 88 -15.32 -7.18 -56.33
N PRO A 89 -15.69 -7.81 -55.21
CA PRO A 89 -14.78 -7.97 -54.09
C PRO A 89 -13.54 -8.77 -54.47
N TRP A 90 -12.39 -8.42 -53.91
CA TRP A 90 -11.10 -9.07 -54.20
C TRP A 90 -11.07 -10.58 -53.92
N TRP A 91 -12.01 -11.09 -53.10
CA TRP A 91 -12.19 -12.52 -52.83
C TRP A 91 -13.06 -13.25 -53.87
N SER A 92 -13.77 -12.53 -54.74
CA SER A 92 -14.56 -13.11 -55.83
C SER A 92 -13.73 -13.40 -57.09
N GLU A 93 -12.53 -12.84 -57.20
CA GLU A 93 -11.60 -13.12 -58.30
C GLU A 93 -10.28 -13.61 -57.74
N VAL A 94 -9.92 -14.87 -58.04
CA VAL A 94 -8.60 -15.40 -57.71
C VAL A 94 -7.56 -14.58 -58.49
N PRO A 95 -6.62 -13.89 -57.82
CA PRO A 95 -5.58 -13.14 -58.50
C PRO A 95 -4.89 -14.05 -59.51
N LYS A 96 -4.75 -13.59 -60.76
CA LYS A 96 -4.11 -14.37 -61.83
C LYS A 96 -2.66 -14.64 -61.44
N ARG A 97 -2.41 -15.79 -60.80
CA ARG A 97 -1.05 -16.31 -60.61
C ARG A 97 -0.52 -16.56 -62.01
N GLY A 98 0.55 -15.86 -62.38
CA GLY A 98 1.19 -16.01 -63.69
C GLY A 98 1.40 -17.49 -63.99
N LYS A 99 0.87 -17.96 -65.12
CA LYS A 99 1.04 -19.33 -65.60
C LYS A 99 2.46 -19.54 -66.13
N GLU A 100 3.46 -19.34 -65.28
CA GLU A 100 4.80 -19.86 -65.49
C GLU A 100 4.90 -21.08 -64.57
N ALA A 101 4.33 -22.20 -65.02
CA ALA A 101 4.48 -23.48 -64.34
C ALA A 101 5.95 -23.91 -64.44
N LYS A 102 6.81 -23.35 -63.57
CA LYS A 102 8.14 -23.89 -63.33
C LYS A 102 7.95 -25.32 -62.81
N PRO A 103 8.65 -26.31 -63.38
CA PRO A 103 8.46 -27.71 -63.04
C PRO A 103 8.69 -27.92 -61.54
N LEU A 104 7.83 -28.78 -60.98
CA LEU A 104 7.62 -29.12 -59.57
C LEU A 104 8.88 -29.45 -58.75
N GLY A 105 10.07 -29.55 -59.38
CA GLY A 105 11.35 -29.81 -58.73
C GLY A 105 12.17 -28.58 -58.32
N THR A 106 11.81 -27.35 -58.70
CA THR A 106 12.65 -26.15 -58.44
C THR A 106 12.10 -25.20 -57.36
N LEU A 107 10.95 -25.51 -56.73
CA LEU A 107 10.41 -24.71 -55.61
C LEU A 107 11.03 -25.03 -54.25
N LEU A 108 11.79 -26.12 -54.13
CA LEU A 108 12.49 -26.46 -52.88
C LEU A 108 13.64 -25.49 -52.52
N ALA A 109 14.11 -24.68 -53.48
CA ALA A 109 15.23 -23.75 -53.27
C ALA A 109 14.80 -22.29 -53.03
N SER A 110 13.52 -21.95 -53.25
CA SER A 110 13.02 -20.57 -53.09
C SER A 110 12.31 -20.32 -51.75
N ASP A 111 12.13 -21.35 -50.92
CA ASP A 111 11.48 -21.27 -49.61
C ASP A 111 12.37 -20.67 -48.50
N GLU A 112 13.66 -20.43 -48.78
CA GLU A 112 14.64 -20.07 -47.74
C GLU A 112 14.66 -18.59 -47.35
N VAL A 113 14.16 -17.69 -48.21
CA VAL A 113 14.25 -16.24 -47.95
C VAL A 113 13.32 -15.80 -46.81
N ASP A 114 12.23 -16.53 -46.58
CA ASP A 114 11.25 -16.20 -45.53
C ASP A 114 11.43 -16.98 -44.23
N MET A 115 12.35 -17.95 -44.15
CA MET A 115 12.56 -18.73 -42.91
C MET A 115 12.94 -17.84 -41.73
N LYS A 116 13.82 -16.86 -41.96
CA LYS A 116 14.25 -15.90 -40.93
C LYS A 116 13.12 -14.94 -40.57
N GLN A 117 12.29 -14.56 -41.53
CA GLN A 117 11.13 -13.70 -41.26
C GLN A 117 10.07 -14.45 -40.45
N LYS A 118 9.80 -15.71 -40.80
CA LYS A 118 8.91 -16.62 -40.08
C LYS A 118 9.39 -16.87 -38.64
N GLN A 119 10.70 -17.13 -38.45
CA GLN A 119 11.30 -17.25 -37.11
C GLN A 119 11.22 -15.95 -36.31
N LYS A 120 11.42 -14.81 -36.95
CA LYS A 120 11.27 -13.48 -36.33
C LYS A 120 9.81 -13.08 -36.08
N SER A 121 8.83 -13.72 -36.70
CA SER A 121 7.41 -13.50 -36.44
C SER A 121 6.79 -14.59 -35.57
N ASP A 122 7.56 -15.63 -35.21
CA ASP A 122 7.08 -16.73 -34.38
C ASP A 122 7.06 -16.29 -32.90
N PRO A 123 5.91 -16.23 -32.23
CA PRO A 123 5.83 -15.89 -30.81
C PRO A 123 6.59 -16.88 -29.92
N LEU A 124 6.68 -18.16 -30.29
CA LEU A 124 7.40 -19.17 -29.51
C LEU A 124 8.91 -18.91 -29.51
N PHE A 125 9.45 -18.42 -30.62
CA PHE A 125 10.86 -18.03 -30.70
C PHE A 125 11.20 -16.88 -29.75
N HIS A 126 10.30 -15.89 -29.62
CA HIS A 126 10.46 -14.79 -28.66
C HIS A 126 10.34 -15.26 -27.22
N MET A 127 9.36 -16.12 -26.92
CA MET A 127 9.21 -16.69 -25.57
C MET A 127 10.46 -17.46 -25.16
N LYS A 128 11.00 -18.30 -26.04
CA LYS A 128 12.23 -19.06 -25.77
C LYS A 128 13.42 -18.13 -25.51
N LYS A 129 13.57 -17.06 -26.30
CA LYS A 129 14.62 -16.06 -26.07
C LYS A 129 14.48 -15.37 -24.71
N VAL A 130 13.25 -15.07 -24.29
CA VAL A 130 12.97 -14.47 -22.98
C VAL A 130 13.30 -15.45 -21.85
N GLU A 131 12.96 -16.72 -22.00
CA GLU A 131 13.30 -17.78 -21.03
C GLU A 131 14.83 -17.96 -20.89
N GLU A 132 15.56 -17.95 -22.01
CA GLU A 132 17.02 -18.00 -22.03
C GLU A 132 17.64 -16.81 -21.27
N GLU A 133 17.12 -15.60 -21.46
CA GLU A 133 17.57 -14.42 -20.71
C GLU A 133 17.25 -14.52 -19.21
N PHE A 134 16.07 -14.99 -18.83
CA PHE A 134 15.75 -15.23 -17.42
C PHE A 134 16.63 -16.32 -16.79
N ALA A 135 16.99 -17.36 -17.55
CA ALA A 135 17.93 -18.39 -17.11
C ALA A 135 19.32 -17.80 -16.86
N ARG A 136 19.83 -16.98 -17.79
CA ARG A 136 21.11 -16.27 -17.62
C ARG A 136 21.13 -15.37 -16.39
N ILE A 137 20.05 -14.62 -16.16
CA ILE A 137 19.92 -13.74 -14.98
C ILE A 137 19.92 -14.58 -13.70
N ARG A 138 19.20 -15.71 -13.68
CA ARG A 138 19.15 -16.62 -12.53
C ARG A 138 20.52 -17.23 -12.22
N GLU A 139 21.21 -17.72 -13.24
CA GLU A 139 22.55 -18.30 -13.12
C GLU A 139 23.58 -17.26 -12.67
N ALA A 140 23.54 -16.04 -13.22
CA ALA A 140 24.40 -14.96 -12.79
C ALA A 140 24.17 -14.60 -11.32
N ARG A 141 22.91 -14.54 -10.87
CA ARG A 141 22.57 -14.30 -9.47
C ARG A 141 23.06 -15.42 -8.56
N GLN A 142 22.89 -16.68 -8.96
CA GLN A 142 23.40 -17.83 -8.21
C GLN A 142 24.94 -17.81 -8.13
N ALA A 143 25.63 -17.46 -9.22
CA ALA A 143 27.08 -17.34 -9.24
C ALA A 143 27.58 -16.23 -8.30
N ILE A 144 26.88 -15.09 -8.24
CA ILE A 144 27.16 -14.01 -7.28
C ILE A 144 26.94 -14.51 -5.85
N GLU A 145 25.82 -15.15 -5.57
CA GLU A 145 25.48 -15.66 -4.24
C GLU A 145 26.49 -16.72 -3.75
N VAL A 146 26.95 -17.60 -4.65
CA VAL A 146 28.01 -18.59 -4.36
C VAL A 146 29.34 -17.89 -4.08
N LYS A 147 29.71 -16.86 -4.86
CA LYS A 147 30.92 -16.06 -4.61
C LYS A 147 30.85 -15.31 -3.27
N GLU A 148 29.70 -14.73 -2.94
CA GLU A 148 29.47 -14.06 -1.65
C GLU A 148 29.55 -15.05 -0.48
N ARG A 149 28.93 -16.22 -0.60
CA ARG A 149 29.06 -17.28 0.42
C ARG A 149 30.49 -17.76 0.57
N ALA A 150 31.23 -17.94 -0.53
CA ALA A 150 32.63 -18.34 -0.48
C ALA A 150 33.49 -17.26 0.20
N ALA A 151 33.28 -15.98 -0.14
CA ALA A 151 33.96 -14.87 0.51
C ALA A 151 33.64 -14.77 2.01
N ALA A 152 32.37 -14.93 2.39
CA ALA A 152 31.96 -14.96 3.80
C ALA A 152 32.58 -16.15 4.55
N ALA A 153 32.62 -17.33 3.93
CA ALA A 153 33.27 -18.51 4.50
C ALA A 153 34.78 -18.31 4.68
N GLN A 154 35.45 -17.64 3.73
CA GLN A 154 36.86 -17.29 3.83
C GLN A 154 37.13 -16.28 4.95
N ILE A 155 36.25 -15.29 5.13
CA ILE A 155 36.33 -14.36 6.27
C ILE A 155 36.16 -15.12 7.58
N MET A 156 35.10 -15.95 7.69
CA MET A 156 34.85 -16.74 8.90
C MET A 156 35.99 -17.69 9.23
N SER A 157 36.60 -18.35 8.23
CA SER A 157 37.75 -19.22 8.46
C SER A 157 38.99 -18.44 8.91
N SER A 158 39.24 -17.27 8.31
CA SER A 158 40.36 -16.39 8.71
C SER A 158 40.20 -15.81 10.12
N CYS A 159 38.95 -15.58 10.58
CA CYS A 159 38.68 -15.06 11.92
C CYS A 159 38.53 -16.16 12.99
N SER A 160 38.62 -17.44 12.62
CA SER A 160 38.48 -18.56 13.56
C SER A 160 39.57 -18.59 14.64
N SER A 161 40.74 -18.00 14.38
CA SER A 161 41.81 -17.87 15.39
C SER A 161 41.70 -16.61 16.25
N LEU A 162 40.81 -15.67 15.90
CA LEU A 162 40.57 -14.45 16.69
C LEU A 162 39.56 -14.68 17.81
N PHE A 163 38.74 -15.73 17.70
CA PHE A 163 37.88 -16.22 18.76
C PHE A 163 38.02 -17.74 18.96
N PRO A 164 39.19 -18.24 19.40
CA PRO A 164 39.30 -19.59 19.89
C PRO A 164 38.49 -19.66 21.20
N ASP A 165 37.33 -20.31 21.18
CA ASP A 165 36.53 -20.71 22.35
C ASP A 165 35.70 -19.65 23.13
N ASP A 166 35.73 -18.36 22.80
CA ASP A 166 34.97 -17.34 23.57
C ASP A 166 33.48 -17.26 23.22
N ILE A 167 33.07 -17.73 22.04
CA ILE A 167 31.65 -17.90 21.71
C ILE A 167 31.24 -19.31 22.13
N ARG A 168 31.03 -19.51 23.43
CA ARG A 168 30.25 -20.65 23.91
C ARG A 168 28.88 -20.58 23.26
N THR A 169 28.61 -21.44 22.30
CA THR A 169 27.25 -21.68 21.84
C THR A 169 26.41 -22.07 23.05
N PRO A 170 25.32 -21.35 23.37
CA PRO A 170 24.44 -21.72 24.47
C PRO A 170 23.69 -23.00 24.04
N GLY A 171 24.29 -24.16 24.29
CA GLY A 171 23.75 -25.45 23.88
C GLY A 171 24.52 -26.66 24.37
N THR A 172 25.85 -26.61 24.46
CA THR A 172 26.63 -27.78 24.88
C THR A 172 26.91 -27.73 26.39
N LYS A 173 25.91 -28.13 27.18
CA LYS A 173 25.95 -28.18 28.65
C LYS A 173 27.08 -29.11 29.14
N ARG A 174 28.18 -28.54 29.65
CA ARG A 174 28.94 -29.21 30.71
C ARG A 174 28.15 -29.04 32.01
N SER A 175 27.69 -30.15 32.56
CA SER A 175 27.00 -30.24 33.85
C SER A 175 27.83 -29.56 34.95
N ARG A 176 27.32 -28.48 35.53
CA ARG A 176 27.71 -28.02 36.85
C ARG A 176 26.48 -27.40 37.50
N ASN A 177 25.92 -28.14 38.46
CA ASN A 177 24.90 -27.68 39.41
C ASN A 177 25.40 -26.42 40.11
N VAL A 178 24.68 -25.30 39.97
CA VAL A 178 24.63 -24.24 40.98
C VAL A 178 23.20 -23.70 40.99
N HIS A 179 22.48 -24.10 42.04
CA HIS A 179 21.34 -23.38 42.59
C HIS A 179 21.77 -21.96 42.87
N GLU A 180 21.04 -20.92 42.43
CA GLU A 180 20.76 -19.75 43.27
C GLU A 180 19.46 -19.07 42.83
N ASP A 181 18.70 -18.76 43.87
CA ASP A 181 17.40 -18.14 43.93
C ASP A 181 17.60 -16.62 43.96
N SER A 182 16.85 -15.86 43.16
CA SER A 182 16.81 -14.40 43.30
C SER A 182 15.57 -13.83 42.64
N GLN A 183 14.55 -13.68 43.48
CA GLN A 183 13.38 -12.86 43.23
C GLN A 183 13.78 -11.39 43.35
N ASP A 184 14.14 -10.75 42.23
CA ASP A 184 14.03 -9.30 42.09
C ASP A 184 14.00 -8.89 40.59
N THR A 185 13.44 -7.71 40.30
CA THR A 185 13.60 -6.89 39.07
C THR A 185 12.50 -6.87 37.99
N GLY A 186 11.21 -6.87 38.36
CA GLY A 186 10.13 -6.51 37.41
C GLY A 186 10.35 -5.15 36.73
N ASP A 187 10.86 -4.16 37.47
CA ASP A 187 11.15 -2.81 36.96
C ASP A 187 12.33 -2.76 35.99
N ALA A 188 13.39 -3.56 36.21
CA ALA A 188 14.50 -3.64 35.27
C ALA A 188 14.08 -4.27 33.93
N LYS A 189 13.06 -5.13 33.92
CA LYS A 189 12.50 -5.71 32.70
C LYS A 189 11.66 -4.69 31.94
N LEU A 190 10.88 -3.86 32.63
CA LEU A 190 10.10 -2.76 32.03
C LEU A 190 11.01 -1.69 31.42
N GLU A 191 12.10 -1.32 32.10
CA GLU A 191 13.05 -0.33 31.59
C GLU A 191 13.78 -0.84 30.33
N LYS A 192 14.15 -2.12 30.31
CA LYS A 192 14.68 -2.77 29.11
C LYS A 192 13.67 -2.78 27.96
N GLN A 193 12.37 -2.96 28.24
CA GLN A 193 11.31 -2.89 27.24
C GLN A 193 11.13 -1.47 26.69
N ARG A 194 11.08 -0.44 27.54
CA ARG A 194 11.02 0.97 27.13
C ARG A 194 12.22 1.35 26.26
N ARG A 195 13.43 0.94 26.66
CA ARG A 195 14.64 1.15 25.86
C ARG A 195 14.56 0.46 24.49
N LEU A 196 14.03 -0.76 24.42
CA LEU A 196 13.80 -1.45 23.15
C LEU A 196 12.74 -0.76 22.28
N GLU A 197 11.68 -0.23 22.88
CA GLU A 197 10.64 0.53 22.16
C GLU A 197 11.18 1.83 21.58
N LEU A 198 12.05 2.54 22.30
CA LEU A 198 12.75 3.71 21.78
C LEU A 198 13.61 3.36 20.56
N LEU A 199 14.38 2.27 20.62
CA LEU A 199 15.20 1.80 19.49
C LEU A 199 14.34 1.39 18.29
N ARG A 200 13.17 0.78 18.53
CA ARG A 200 12.22 0.43 17.46
C ARG A 200 11.60 1.68 16.83
N ALA A 201 11.20 2.65 17.64
CA ALA A 201 10.66 3.91 17.15
C ALA A 201 11.69 4.66 16.31
N GLU A 202 12.93 4.73 16.78
CA GLU A 202 14.04 5.34 16.06
C GLU A 202 14.33 4.62 14.73
N ARG A 203 14.36 3.28 14.74
CA ARG A 203 14.49 2.47 13.51
C ARG A 203 13.37 2.77 12.52
N LEU A 204 12.12 2.86 12.97
CA LEU A 204 10.97 3.19 12.11
C LEU A 204 11.03 4.62 11.56
N VAL A 205 11.62 5.56 12.30
CA VAL A 205 11.84 6.94 11.81
C VAL A 205 12.91 6.94 10.71
N ARG A 206 14.04 6.23 10.90
CA ARG A 206 15.07 6.09 9.86
C ARG A 206 14.52 5.43 8.60
N GLU A 207 13.81 4.30 8.77
CA GLU A 207 13.20 3.60 7.65
C GLU A 207 12.15 4.45 6.91
N ARG A 208 11.37 5.27 7.62
CA ARG A 208 10.43 6.21 6.99
C ARG A 208 11.16 7.28 6.20
N ALA A 209 12.17 7.90 6.78
CA ALA A 209 12.98 8.92 6.10
C ALA A 209 13.68 8.35 4.84
N GLU A 210 14.16 7.11 4.88
CA GLU A 210 14.74 6.42 3.72
C GLU A 210 13.68 6.08 2.65
N ARG A 211 12.50 5.61 3.07
CA ARG A 211 11.36 5.38 2.16
C ARG A 211 10.89 6.68 1.49
N ASP A 212 10.85 7.79 2.24
CA ASP A 212 10.47 9.09 1.71
C ASP A 212 11.50 9.58 0.67
N ARG A 213 12.80 9.43 0.96
CA ARG A 213 13.86 9.73 -0.02
C ARG A 213 13.74 8.86 -1.27
N ALA A 214 13.49 7.56 -1.12
CA ALA A 214 13.29 6.64 -2.23
C ALA A 214 12.04 7.02 -3.06
N ALA A 215 10.95 7.41 -2.41
CA ALA A 215 9.73 7.85 -3.07
C ALA A 215 9.98 9.11 -3.91
N VAL A 216 10.75 10.08 -3.41
CA VAL A 216 11.14 11.28 -4.19
C VAL A 216 11.92 10.89 -5.45
N VAL A 217 12.88 9.97 -5.35
CA VAL A 217 13.67 9.49 -6.49
C VAL A 217 12.78 8.79 -7.52
N LEU A 218 11.85 7.94 -7.08
CA LEU A 218 10.88 7.27 -7.96
C LEU A 218 9.93 8.25 -8.65
N CYS A 219 9.38 9.22 -7.92
CA CYS A 219 8.56 10.28 -8.52
C CYS A 219 9.34 11.11 -9.54
N LYS A 220 10.64 11.32 -9.31
CA LYS A 220 11.52 12.01 -10.26
C LYS A 220 11.78 11.17 -11.51
N SER A 221 12.04 9.87 -11.38
CA SER A 221 12.28 8.98 -12.53
C SER A 221 11.01 8.76 -13.37
N MET A 222 9.83 8.80 -12.74
CA MET A 222 8.54 8.69 -13.44
C MET A 222 8.07 10.01 -14.08
N GLY A 223 8.85 11.10 -13.99
CA GLY A 223 8.45 12.41 -14.53
C GLY A 223 7.33 13.12 -13.75
N LEU A 224 6.90 12.56 -12.62
CA LEU A 224 5.78 13.05 -11.78
C LEU A 224 6.20 14.17 -10.82
N SER A 225 7.44 14.66 -10.90
CA SER A 225 7.98 15.68 -9.97
C SER A 225 7.20 17.00 -9.95
N ALA A 226 6.55 17.37 -11.07
CA ALA A 226 5.70 18.56 -11.14
C ALA A 226 4.31 18.32 -10.52
N ALA A 227 3.74 17.12 -10.71
CA ALA A 227 2.45 16.74 -10.13
C ALA A 227 2.54 16.58 -8.61
N ALA A 228 3.64 16.05 -8.08
CA ALA A 228 3.89 15.94 -6.64
C ALA A 228 4.04 17.32 -5.97
N LYS A 229 4.74 18.27 -6.62
CA LYS A 229 4.83 19.67 -6.15
C LYS A 229 3.47 20.38 -6.20
N ALA A 230 2.69 20.18 -7.27
CA ALA A 230 1.35 20.75 -7.38
C ALA A 230 0.38 20.18 -6.33
N ALA A 231 0.48 18.89 -6.00
CA ALA A 231 -0.32 18.26 -4.94
C ALA A 231 0.09 18.75 -3.54
N ALA A 232 1.38 19.00 -3.29
CA ALA A 232 1.86 19.60 -2.05
C ALA A 232 1.38 21.05 -1.89
N ALA A 233 1.44 21.86 -2.96
CA ALA A 233 0.94 23.23 -2.97
C ALA A 233 -0.57 23.32 -2.72
N LYS A 234 -1.36 22.41 -3.31
CA LYS A 234 -2.81 22.31 -3.03
C LYS A 234 -3.12 21.99 -1.57
N LYS A 235 -2.27 21.20 -0.91
CA LYS A 235 -2.42 20.83 0.50
C LYS A 235 -2.09 21.99 1.45
N GLU A 236 -1.25 22.93 1.04
CA GLU A 236 -0.97 24.15 1.79
C GLU A 236 -2.03 25.24 1.54
N GLU A 237 -2.61 25.33 0.34
CA GLU A 237 -3.71 26.24 0.01
C GLU A 237 -5.04 25.84 0.67
N GLU A 238 -5.32 24.54 0.86
CA GLU A 238 -6.56 24.07 1.51
C GLU A 238 -6.60 24.34 3.04
N VAL A 239 -5.48 24.79 3.62
CA VAL A 239 -5.39 25.23 5.03
C VAL A 239 -5.76 26.71 5.21
N THR A 240 -6.13 27.43 4.14
CA THR A 240 -6.81 28.72 4.33
C THR A 240 -8.16 28.47 4.99
N VAL A 241 -8.30 28.90 6.24
CA VAL A 241 -9.56 28.87 7.00
C VAL A 241 -10.61 29.64 6.21
N VAL A 242 -11.46 28.94 5.46
CA VAL A 242 -12.61 29.55 4.79
C VAL A 242 -13.59 29.97 5.87
N ASP A 243 -13.89 31.27 5.95
CA ASP A 243 -14.84 31.81 6.93
C ASP A 243 -16.23 31.21 6.69
N GLU A 244 -16.69 30.37 7.62
CA GLU A 244 -17.95 29.64 7.55
C GLU A 244 -19.17 30.55 7.34
N ARG A 245 -19.04 31.86 7.61
CA ARG A 245 -20.07 32.88 7.41
C ARG A 245 -20.35 33.20 5.95
N GLN A 246 -19.38 32.92 5.07
CA GLN A 246 -19.45 33.23 3.64
C GLN A 246 -19.93 32.04 2.81
N LEU A 247 -20.09 30.87 3.41
CA LEU A 247 -20.65 29.72 2.71
C LEU A 247 -22.17 29.91 2.51
N PRO A 248 -22.67 29.99 1.27
CA PRO A 248 -24.10 30.03 0.98
C PRO A 248 -24.69 28.65 1.27
N PHE A 249 -25.18 28.41 2.49
CA PHE A 249 -25.76 27.12 2.83
C PHE A 249 -27.16 26.97 2.23
N ASN A 250 -27.35 25.93 1.40
CA ASN A 250 -28.66 25.51 0.91
C ASN A 250 -29.33 24.60 1.95
N SER A 251 -30.16 25.20 2.82
CA SER A 251 -30.79 24.53 3.96
C SER A 251 -31.81 23.43 3.60
N ALA A 252 -32.14 23.27 2.32
CA ALA A 252 -33.11 22.27 1.88
C ALA A 252 -32.57 20.84 1.84
N PHE A 253 -31.24 20.65 1.69
CA PHE A 253 -30.67 19.33 1.41
C PHE A 253 -29.99 18.66 2.62
N ASN A 254 -29.73 19.40 3.70
CA ASN A 254 -29.18 18.85 4.95
C ASN A 254 -29.58 19.72 6.17
N PRO A 255 -30.80 19.55 6.70
CA PRO A 255 -31.30 20.38 7.79
C PRO A 255 -30.47 20.23 9.07
N GLU A 256 -29.99 19.02 9.37
CA GLU A 256 -29.20 18.71 10.58
C GLU A 256 -27.84 19.42 10.63
N LEU A 257 -27.18 19.61 9.49
CA LEU A 257 -25.94 20.37 9.44
C LEU A 257 -26.21 21.87 9.61
N SER A 258 -27.36 22.32 9.09
CA SER A 258 -27.84 23.69 9.25
C SER A 258 -28.14 24.03 10.71
N THR A 259 -28.77 23.11 11.44
CA THR A 259 -29.10 23.27 12.86
C THR A 259 -27.83 23.29 13.71
N LEU A 260 -26.91 22.35 13.51
CA LEU A 260 -25.63 22.33 14.24
C LEU A 260 -24.77 23.59 13.98
N ALA A 261 -24.74 24.09 12.73
CA ALA A 261 -24.06 25.34 12.42
C ALA A 261 -24.76 26.57 13.05
N ALA A 262 -26.09 26.57 13.13
CA ALA A 262 -26.86 27.61 13.82
C ALA A 262 -26.63 27.59 15.34
N GLU A 263 -26.57 26.41 15.96
CA GLU A 263 -26.27 26.24 17.38
C GLU A 263 -24.88 26.78 17.73
N ARG A 264 -23.86 26.48 16.93
CA ARG A 264 -22.51 27.04 17.10
C ARG A 264 -22.51 28.56 17.00
N ARG A 265 -23.25 29.15 16.05
CA ARG A 265 -23.40 30.61 15.94
C ARG A 265 -24.08 31.22 17.17
N ASN A 266 -25.10 30.55 17.71
CA ASN A 266 -25.82 31.00 18.90
C ASN A 266 -24.95 30.90 20.16
N ALA A 267 -24.15 29.85 20.28
CA ALA A 267 -23.17 29.69 21.37
C ALA A 267 -22.10 30.78 21.33
N HIS A 268 -21.54 31.08 20.16
CA HIS A 268 -20.57 32.17 20.02
C HIS A 268 -21.20 33.54 20.35
N ARG A 269 -22.45 33.80 19.94
CA ARG A 269 -23.17 35.04 20.31
C ARG A 269 -23.46 35.15 21.80
N SER A 270 -23.89 34.06 22.44
CA SER A 270 -24.18 34.05 23.87
C SER A 270 -22.90 34.24 24.69
N GLU A 271 -21.77 33.68 24.26
CA GLU A 271 -20.46 33.94 24.87
C GLU A 271 -20.01 35.39 24.75
N VAL A 272 -20.18 36.01 23.58
CA VAL A 272 -19.84 37.43 23.37
C VAL A 272 -20.73 38.33 24.23
N HIS A 273 -22.04 38.07 24.31
CA HIS A 273 -22.93 38.81 25.20
C HIS A 273 -22.63 38.58 26.68
N ARG A 274 -22.21 37.36 27.07
CA ARG A 274 -21.77 37.06 28.43
C ARG A 274 -20.51 37.85 28.79
N LYS A 275 -19.53 37.91 27.88
CA LYS A 275 -18.33 38.73 28.04
C LYS A 275 -18.66 40.22 28.11
N GLN A 276 -19.52 40.74 27.23
CA GLN A 276 -19.93 42.15 27.28
C GLN A 276 -20.67 42.51 28.58
N ARG A 277 -21.45 41.59 29.14
CA ARG A 277 -22.11 41.76 30.44
C ARG A 277 -21.16 41.65 31.63
N SER A 278 -20.04 40.94 31.52
CA SER A 278 -19.03 40.86 32.59
C SER A 278 -18.09 42.06 32.64
N PHE A 279 -18.12 42.92 31.61
CA PHE A 279 -17.31 44.15 31.52
C PHE A 279 -18.13 45.43 31.82
N ARG A 280 -19.40 45.29 32.21
CA ARG A 280 -20.24 46.37 32.76
C ARG A 280 -20.46 46.13 34.24
#